data_AF-A0A817EYT1-F1
#
_entry.id   AF-A0A817EYT1-F1
#
_cell.length_a   1.000
_cell.length_b   1.000
_cell.length_c   1.000
_cell.angle_alpha   90.00
_cell.angle_beta   90.00
_cell.angle_gamma   90.00
#
_symmetry.space_group_name_H-M   'P 1'
#
loop_
_entity.id
_entity.type
_entity.pdbx_description
1 polymer ?
#
loop_
_entity_poly.entity_id
_entity_poly.type
_entity_poly.pdbx_seq_one_letter_code
_entity_poly.pdbx_strand_id
1 'polypeptide(L)'
;MQEKTNSIEDNLVLKHFYDEDLYNDSDEYGLDIITLRYTLLQCRRQLLIWIKSLIDTECAYTKVELREDFDKLKLECDNLKNETSFLRTNFLELIDNCKFLIDQTTEILIERDNYYSEWEFSRNILTPRPDWNKCSHLITQWKNLSLGKTSEQLVDILINEINHENMEKKDTEYFSMMINNKNLEEKTNIKLTDYVFDYLTKRFNSKEIAIEICYNIKDACNRYQNRYEINLFWQILTGQIEENVYYYEMKEFARILQYLIKLCPHSSSQSLLSTIRWSDLVTALHELYPNWTNERISLLIIAAERDLKQSSKERNDLEFLLLFTEDDEGHIGEFLMTIRQQLKLDKIEYIEKIKDLLIGYPLISINQFKQAVELVDPHISKEELQRYINWVFELEKISLTSNKEAILSKTNENIQLIKQIQKRDFEEIILRLECCSCFMH
;
A
#
# COMPACT_ATOMS: atom_id res chain seq x y z
N MET A 1 -18.43 57.65 -55.10
CA MET A 1 -17.62 58.87 -55.26
C MET A 1 -16.29 58.51 -55.95
N GLN A 2 -16.15 58.13 -57.23
CA GLN A 2 -16.89 58.38 -58.47
C GLN A 2 -17.41 59.81 -58.57
N GLU A 3 -16.53 60.67 -59.09
CA GLU A 3 -16.69 62.02 -59.66
C GLU A 3 -15.52 62.90 -59.21
N LYS A 4 -14.43 62.90 -59.98
CA LYS A 4 -13.40 63.98 -60.13
C LYS A 4 -12.03 63.51 -60.64
N THR A 5 -11.98 62.48 -61.48
CA THR A 5 -10.74 62.11 -62.21
C THR A 5 -10.95 62.08 -63.72
N ASN A 6 -11.84 62.93 -64.24
CA ASN A 6 -12.09 63.14 -65.67
C ASN A 6 -11.74 64.57 -66.13
N SER A 7 -10.69 65.22 -65.59
CA SER A 7 -10.35 66.58 -66.07
C SER A 7 -8.86 66.96 -66.07
N ILE A 8 -7.92 66.01 -66.07
CA ILE A 8 -6.50 66.34 -66.26
C ILE A 8 -5.79 65.28 -67.14
N GLU A 9 -6.53 64.65 -68.05
CA GLU A 9 -5.98 64.21 -69.33
C GLU A 9 -6.34 65.31 -70.34
N ASP A 10 -5.46 65.59 -71.30
CA ASP A 10 -5.66 66.51 -72.45
C ASP A 10 -5.13 67.95 -72.40
N ASN A 11 -4.07 68.27 -71.65
CA ASN A 11 -3.31 69.50 -71.95
C ASN A 11 -1.79 69.30 -72.15
N LEU A 12 -1.39 68.06 -72.44
CA LEU A 12 -0.15 67.78 -73.17
C LEU A 12 -0.39 67.96 -74.68
N VAL A 13 -0.79 69.15 -75.09
CA VAL A 13 -0.70 69.54 -76.50
C VAL A 13 0.74 69.95 -76.76
N LEU A 14 1.53 68.95 -77.14
CA LEU A 14 2.58 69.08 -78.14
C LEU A 14 2.03 69.85 -79.34
N LYS A 15 2.15 71.18 -79.35
CA LYS A 15 2.07 71.99 -80.56
C LYS A 15 3.23 72.95 -80.59
N HIS A 16 4.10 72.69 -81.56
CA HIS A 16 5.03 73.61 -82.19
C HIS A 16 6.01 74.31 -81.27
N PHE A 17 7.28 73.88 -81.33
CA PHE A 17 8.37 74.76 -81.71
C PHE A 17 9.57 73.87 -82.08
N TYR A 18 9.38 73.06 -83.12
CA TYR A 18 10.46 72.66 -84.01
C TYR A 18 10.31 73.58 -85.22
N ASP A 19 11.02 74.69 -85.22
CA ASP A 19 11.45 75.33 -86.46
C ASP A 19 12.98 75.27 -86.44
N GLU A 20 13.49 74.25 -87.11
CA GLU A 20 14.78 74.32 -87.77
C GLU A 20 14.66 75.41 -88.83
N ASP A 21 15.32 76.55 -88.62
CA ASP A 21 15.79 77.37 -89.73
C ASP A 21 17.21 77.83 -89.39
N LEU A 22 18.14 77.32 -90.20
CA LEU A 22 19.48 77.84 -90.35
C LEU A 22 19.42 79.34 -90.67
N TYR A 23 20.11 80.18 -89.91
CA TYR A 23 20.80 81.33 -90.49
C TYR A 23 22.13 81.55 -89.77
N ASN A 24 23.21 81.40 -90.54
CA ASN A 24 24.50 82.00 -90.26
C ASN A 24 24.31 83.52 -90.19
N ASP A 25 24.77 84.15 -89.11
CA ASP A 25 25.67 85.30 -89.23
C ASP A 25 26.43 85.52 -87.93
N SER A 26 27.69 85.90 -88.10
CA SER A 26 28.76 86.14 -87.14
C SER A 26 28.34 86.88 -85.88
N ASP A 27 28.66 86.32 -84.70
CA ASP A 27 29.15 87.06 -83.51
C ASP A 27 29.55 86.07 -82.40
N GLU A 28 30.77 86.22 -81.87
CA GLU A 28 31.42 85.36 -80.84
C GLU A 28 30.61 85.26 -79.53
N TYR A 29 29.70 86.21 -79.28
CA TYR A 29 28.79 86.22 -78.14
C TYR A 29 27.46 85.48 -78.37
N GLY A 30 27.05 85.27 -79.63
CA GLY A 30 25.83 84.52 -79.96
C GLY A 30 25.99 83.03 -79.71
N LEU A 31 27.19 82.48 -79.98
CA LEU A 31 27.51 81.07 -79.73
C LEU A 31 27.43 80.74 -78.24
N ASP A 32 27.91 81.62 -77.36
CA ASP A 32 27.92 81.42 -75.90
C ASP A 32 26.51 81.55 -75.28
N ILE A 33 25.66 82.41 -75.83
CA ILE A 33 24.24 82.49 -75.43
C ILE A 33 23.47 81.26 -75.91
N ILE A 34 23.76 80.74 -77.11
CA ILE A 34 23.13 79.53 -77.63
C ILE A 34 23.59 78.30 -76.86
N THR A 35 24.88 78.17 -76.53
CA THR A 35 25.40 77.08 -75.69
C THR A 35 24.88 77.18 -74.26
N LEU A 36 24.78 78.38 -73.67
CA LEU A 36 24.19 78.57 -72.35
C LEU A 36 22.69 78.23 -72.36
N ARG A 37 21.95 78.61 -73.40
CA ARG A 37 20.53 78.21 -73.57
C ARG A 37 20.39 76.71 -73.74
N TYR A 38 21.25 76.10 -74.56
CA TYR A 38 21.26 74.65 -74.78
C TYR A 38 21.61 73.89 -73.50
N THR A 39 22.61 74.33 -72.74
CA THR A 39 23.00 73.73 -71.45
C THR A 39 21.94 73.96 -70.38
N LEU A 40 21.30 75.14 -70.31
CA LEU A 40 20.14 75.37 -69.43
C LEU A 40 18.95 74.49 -69.81
N LEU A 41 18.67 74.30 -71.10
CA LEU A 41 17.65 73.36 -71.57
C LEU A 41 18.02 71.92 -71.21
N GLN A 42 19.30 71.53 -71.35
CA GLN A 42 19.81 70.23 -70.96
C GLN A 42 19.69 70.00 -69.45
N CYS A 43 20.09 70.98 -68.63
CA CYS A 43 19.97 70.97 -67.17
C CYS A 43 18.50 70.93 -66.75
N ARG A 44 17.62 71.74 -67.36
CA ARG A 44 16.17 71.70 -67.10
C ARG A 44 15.58 70.36 -67.48
N ARG A 45 16.00 69.77 -68.61
CA ARG A 45 15.57 68.42 -69.04
C ARG A 45 16.05 67.34 -68.07
N GLN A 46 17.30 67.41 -67.63
CA GLN A 46 17.83 66.52 -66.61
C GLN A 46 17.04 66.69 -65.31
N LEU A 47 16.85 67.91 -64.82
CA LEU A 47 16.09 68.20 -63.61
C LEU A 47 14.65 67.66 -63.71
N LEU A 48 13.99 67.80 -64.87
CA LEU A 48 12.67 67.19 -65.10
C LEU A 48 12.71 65.66 -65.07
N ILE A 49 13.75 65.02 -65.62
CA ILE A 49 13.94 63.57 -65.53
C ILE A 49 14.15 63.15 -64.07
N TRP A 50 14.96 63.90 -63.31
CA TRP A 50 15.21 63.65 -61.89
C TRP A 50 13.94 63.82 -61.05
N ILE A 51 13.18 64.91 -61.25
CA ILE A 51 11.90 65.13 -60.58
C ILE A 51 10.93 64.01 -60.93
N LYS A 52 10.84 63.62 -62.21
CA LYS A 52 9.97 62.52 -62.62
C LYS A 52 10.37 61.21 -61.94
N SER A 53 11.67 60.88 -61.93
CA SER A 53 12.17 59.71 -61.22
C SER A 53 11.87 59.76 -59.73
N LEU A 54 11.99 60.93 -59.10
CA LEU A 54 11.71 61.09 -57.67
C LEU A 54 10.23 60.88 -57.38
N ILE A 55 9.34 61.49 -58.18
CA ILE A 55 7.88 61.28 -58.10
C ILE A 55 7.54 59.82 -58.35
N ASP A 56 8.15 59.17 -59.34
CA ASP A 56 7.93 57.76 -59.65
C ASP A 56 8.36 56.86 -58.48
N THR A 57 9.51 57.17 -57.85
CA THR A 57 9.96 56.45 -56.64
C THR A 57 9.04 56.70 -55.44
N GLU A 58 8.61 57.94 -55.21
CA GLU A 58 7.71 58.27 -54.10
C GLU A 58 6.33 57.63 -54.28
N CYS A 59 5.81 57.60 -55.51
CA CYS A 59 4.60 56.86 -55.87
C CYS A 59 4.78 55.34 -55.72
N ALA A 60 5.96 54.79 -56.02
CA ALA A 60 6.25 53.37 -55.80
C ALA A 60 6.32 53.03 -54.30
N TYR A 61 7.04 53.83 -53.51
CA TYR A 61 7.17 53.66 -52.06
C TYR A 61 5.83 53.79 -51.33
N THR A 62 5.02 54.80 -51.68
CA THR A 62 3.70 55.01 -51.08
C THR A 62 2.67 53.96 -51.49
N LYS A 63 2.80 53.35 -52.67
CA LYS A 63 1.80 52.43 -53.22
C LYS A 63 2.09 50.95 -52.93
N VAL A 64 3.36 50.53 -52.86
CA VAL A 64 3.74 49.11 -52.90
C VAL A 64 4.06 48.58 -51.49
N GLU A 65 5.07 49.11 -50.81
CA GLU A 65 5.59 48.47 -49.58
C GLU A 65 4.65 48.66 -48.38
N LEU A 66 4.18 49.90 -48.14
CA LEU A 66 3.26 50.17 -47.02
C LEU A 66 1.88 49.53 -47.21
N ARG A 67 1.47 49.29 -48.46
CA ARG A 67 0.14 48.74 -48.75
C ARG A 67 0.14 47.22 -48.68
N GLU A 68 1.19 46.55 -49.15
CA GLU A 68 1.33 45.11 -48.99
C GLU A 68 1.42 44.71 -47.52
N ASP A 69 2.18 45.44 -46.71
CA ASP A 69 2.27 45.15 -45.27
C ASP A 69 0.98 45.52 -44.53
N PHE A 70 0.30 46.59 -44.94
CA PHE A 70 -1.03 46.91 -44.41
C PHE A 70 -2.06 45.82 -44.77
N ASP A 71 -2.04 45.31 -46.00
CA ASP A 71 -2.97 44.27 -46.44
C ASP A 71 -2.69 42.93 -45.73
N LYS A 72 -1.41 42.58 -45.51
CA LYS A 72 -1.03 41.41 -44.68
C LYS A 72 -1.49 41.58 -43.24
N LEU A 73 -1.17 42.70 -42.60
CA LEU A 73 -1.58 43.00 -41.22
C LEU A 73 -3.10 43.02 -41.09
N LYS A 74 -3.82 43.54 -42.08
CA LYS A 74 -5.28 43.53 -42.10
C LYS A 74 -5.83 42.12 -42.17
N LEU A 75 -5.25 41.26 -43.03
CA LEU A 75 -5.63 39.86 -43.13
C LEU A 75 -5.37 39.12 -41.82
N GLU A 76 -4.22 39.34 -41.17
CA GLU A 76 -3.93 38.80 -39.84
C GLU A 76 -4.91 39.31 -38.78
N CYS A 77 -5.22 40.61 -38.76
CA CYS A 77 -6.21 41.18 -37.86
C CYS A 77 -7.59 40.55 -38.07
N ASP A 78 -8.00 40.31 -39.31
CA ASP A 78 -9.30 39.70 -39.62
C ASP A 78 -9.31 38.20 -39.26
N ASN A 79 -8.21 37.48 -39.45
CA ASN A 79 -8.05 36.11 -38.96
C ASN A 79 -8.13 36.02 -37.44
N LEU A 80 -7.40 36.88 -36.72
CA LEU A 80 -7.44 36.94 -35.25
C LEU A 80 -8.83 37.32 -34.73
N LYS A 81 -9.56 38.21 -35.42
CA LYS A 81 -10.97 38.51 -35.07
C LYS A 81 -11.88 37.29 -35.25
N ASN A 82 -11.68 36.51 -36.32
CA ASN A 82 -12.46 35.29 -36.55
C ASN A 82 -12.11 34.20 -35.53
N GLU A 83 -10.84 34.05 -35.18
CA GLU A 83 -10.42 33.08 -34.17
C GLU A 83 -10.92 33.47 -32.78
N THR A 84 -10.84 34.75 -32.42
CA THR A 84 -11.37 35.23 -31.14
C THR A 84 -12.90 35.14 -31.08
N SER A 85 -13.62 35.35 -32.19
CA SER A 85 -15.07 35.15 -32.22
C SER A 85 -15.44 33.67 -32.09
N PHE A 86 -14.71 32.78 -32.76
CA PHE A 86 -14.87 31.32 -32.64
C PHE A 86 -14.56 30.80 -31.23
N LEU A 87 -13.49 31.27 -30.61
CA LEU A 87 -13.17 30.91 -29.23
C LEU A 87 -14.25 31.40 -28.27
N ARG A 88 -14.77 32.62 -28.47
CA ARG A 88 -15.88 33.15 -27.65
C ARG A 88 -17.13 32.29 -27.76
N THR A 89 -17.50 31.80 -28.94
CA THR A 89 -18.66 30.91 -29.09
C THR A 89 -18.43 29.59 -28.36
N ASN A 90 -17.25 28.99 -28.47
CA ASN A 90 -16.94 27.74 -27.77
C ASN A 90 -16.94 27.92 -26.24
N PHE A 91 -16.45 29.06 -25.74
CA PHE A 91 -16.51 29.36 -24.31
C PHE A 91 -17.95 29.54 -23.82
N LEU A 92 -18.84 30.15 -24.62
CA LEU A 92 -20.26 30.26 -24.26
C LEU A 92 -20.94 28.89 -24.20
N GLU A 93 -20.68 28.02 -25.19
CA GLU A 93 -21.18 26.64 -25.17
C GLU A 93 -20.68 25.85 -23.95
N LEU A 94 -19.39 26.01 -23.60
CA LEU A 94 -18.81 25.37 -22.42
C LEU A 94 -19.47 25.88 -21.13
N ILE A 95 -19.71 27.18 -21.02
CA ILE A 95 -20.40 27.77 -19.87
C ILE A 95 -21.81 27.17 -19.73
N ASP A 96 -22.54 27.02 -20.83
CA ASP A 96 -23.90 26.46 -20.79
C ASP A 96 -23.91 24.97 -20.44
N ASN A 97 -22.92 24.21 -20.93
CA ASN A 97 -22.72 22.82 -20.49
C ASN A 97 -22.39 22.73 -18.99
N CYS A 98 -21.55 23.64 -18.47
CA CYS A 98 -21.25 23.69 -17.04
C CYS A 98 -22.48 24.02 -16.19
N LYS A 99 -23.32 24.98 -16.63
CA LYS A 99 -24.58 25.28 -15.93
C LYS A 99 -25.51 24.07 -15.92
N PHE A 100 -25.67 23.40 -17.06
CA PHE A 100 -26.49 22.20 -17.16
C PHE A 100 -26.03 21.10 -16.20
N LEU A 101 -24.71 20.86 -16.11
CA LEU A 101 -24.16 19.90 -15.14
C LEU A 101 -24.42 20.32 -13.70
N ILE A 102 -24.29 21.61 -13.38
CA ILE A 102 -24.63 22.13 -12.05
C ILE A 102 -26.10 21.84 -11.74
N ASP A 103 -27.02 22.17 -12.65
CA ASP A 103 -28.45 21.93 -12.46
C ASP A 103 -28.74 20.44 -12.22
N GLN A 104 -28.17 19.54 -13.03
CA GLN A 104 -28.31 18.09 -12.80
C GLN A 104 -27.76 17.63 -11.45
N THR A 105 -26.59 18.12 -11.05
CA THR A 105 -26.03 17.77 -9.73
C THR A 105 -26.89 18.29 -8.58
N THR A 106 -27.52 19.45 -8.74
CA THR A 106 -28.44 19.97 -7.71
C THR A 106 -29.71 19.13 -7.60
N GLU A 107 -30.24 18.62 -8.72
CA GLU A 107 -31.40 17.73 -8.72
C GLU A 107 -31.09 16.39 -8.01
N ILE A 108 -29.94 15.77 -8.32
CA ILE A 108 -29.48 14.55 -7.65
C ILE A 108 -29.28 14.76 -6.15
N LEU A 109 -28.78 15.93 -5.73
CA LEU A 109 -28.63 16.24 -4.30
C LEU A 109 -29.99 16.33 -3.60
N ILE A 110 -30.99 16.93 -4.24
CA ILE A 110 -32.36 16.99 -3.71
C ILE A 110 -32.96 15.58 -3.60
N GLU A 111 -32.81 14.74 -4.63
CA GLU A 111 -33.28 13.35 -4.58
C GLU A 111 -32.62 12.56 -3.45
N ARG A 112 -31.29 12.69 -3.30
CA ARG A 112 -30.54 12.06 -2.21
C ARG A 112 -31.10 12.46 -0.84
N ASP A 113 -31.35 13.75 -0.63
CA ASP A 113 -31.83 14.26 0.65
C ASP A 113 -33.28 13.80 0.93
N ASN A 114 -34.10 13.67 -0.11
CA ASN A 114 -35.44 13.07 -0.01
C ASN A 114 -35.35 11.58 0.38
N TYR A 115 -34.51 10.80 -0.29
CA TYR A 115 -34.32 9.38 0.05
C TYR A 115 -33.78 9.19 1.47
N TYR A 116 -32.86 10.04 1.91
CA TYR A 116 -32.37 10.02 3.29
C TYR A 116 -33.51 10.27 4.28
N SER A 117 -34.36 11.25 4.01
CA SER A 117 -35.52 11.59 4.85
C SER A 117 -36.55 10.45 4.90
N GLU A 118 -36.88 9.84 3.76
CA GLU A 118 -37.79 8.68 3.69
C GLU A 118 -37.21 7.45 4.39
N TRP A 119 -35.91 7.21 4.25
CA TRP A 119 -35.20 6.14 4.94
C TRP A 119 -35.21 6.36 6.46
N GLU A 120 -34.92 7.59 6.92
CA GLU A 120 -34.93 7.93 8.34
C GLU A 120 -36.32 7.77 8.94
N PHE A 121 -37.36 8.22 8.22
CA PHE A 121 -38.75 8.00 8.61
C PHE A 121 -39.10 6.51 8.73
N SER A 122 -38.75 5.71 7.72
CA SER A 122 -39.00 4.26 7.70
C SER A 122 -38.24 3.53 8.82
N ARG A 123 -36.99 3.92 9.07
CA ARG A 123 -36.15 3.40 10.17
C ARG A 123 -36.80 3.66 11.53
N ASN A 124 -37.31 4.87 11.74
CA ASN A 124 -37.96 5.25 12.99
C ASN A 124 -39.28 4.48 13.24
N ILE A 125 -40.02 4.10 12.19
CA ILE A 125 -41.23 3.26 12.31
C ILE A 125 -40.89 1.82 12.64
N LEU A 126 -39.89 1.24 11.96
CA LEU A 126 -39.51 -0.16 12.11
C LEU A 126 -38.74 -0.43 13.41
N THR A 127 -38.06 0.58 13.93
CA THR A 127 -37.33 0.53 15.20
C THR A 127 -37.73 1.70 16.09
N PRO A 128 -38.90 1.61 16.77
CA PRO A 128 -39.35 2.69 17.64
C PRO A 128 -38.29 2.95 18.71
N ARG A 129 -37.78 4.19 18.76
CA ARG A 129 -36.70 4.56 19.69
C ARG A 129 -37.18 4.34 21.14
N PRO A 130 -36.32 3.79 22.02
CA PRO A 130 -36.64 3.62 23.44
C PRO A 130 -36.96 4.96 24.11
N ASP A 131 -37.85 4.93 25.10
CA ASP A 131 -38.12 6.09 25.95
C ASP A 131 -36.96 6.31 26.93
N TRP A 132 -35.98 7.11 26.52
CA TRP A 132 -34.73 7.39 27.26
C TRP A 132 -34.96 8.05 28.62
N ASN A 133 -36.14 8.61 28.88
CA ASN A 133 -36.47 9.20 30.18
C ASN A 133 -36.44 8.16 31.30
N LYS A 134 -36.72 6.88 30.98
CA LYS A 134 -36.64 5.76 31.92
C LYS A 134 -35.22 5.51 32.44
N CYS A 135 -34.20 5.87 31.66
CA CYS A 135 -32.78 5.66 32.03
C CYS A 135 -32.31 6.61 33.13
N SER A 136 -33.05 7.71 33.38
CA SER A 136 -32.77 8.63 34.49
C SER A 136 -32.87 8.00 35.87
N HIS A 137 -33.61 6.89 36.01
CA HIS A 137 -33.68 6.12 37.25
C HIS A 137 -32.48 5.20 37.47
N LEU A 138 -31.78 4.80 36.40
CA LEU A 138 -30.64 3.89 36.45
C LEU A 138 -29.31 4.64 36.60
N ILE A 139 -29.19 5.82 35.96
CA ILE A 139 -27.96 6.63 36.00
C ILE A 139 -28.29 8.01 36.58
N THR A 140 -27.68 8.32 37.72
CA THR A 140 -27.95 9.56 38.48
C THR A 140 -27.56 10.83 37.71
N GLN A 141 -26.58 10.73 36.79
CA GLN A 141 -26.10 11.84 35.96
C GLN A 141 -26.72 11.88 34.54
N TRP A 142 -27.73 11.03 34.26
CA TRP A 142 -28.30 10.84 32.92
C TRP A 142 -28.75 12.14 32.24
N LYS A 143 -29.35 13.07 33.00
CA LYS A 143 -29.83 14.35 32.45
C LYS A 143 -28.70 15.22 31.91
N ASN A 144 -27.50 15.14 32.49
CA ASN A 144 -26.34 15.90 32.01
C ASN A 144 -25.69 15.20 30.82
N LEU A 145 -25.62 13.86 30.86
CA LEU A 145 -25.00 13.05 29.80
C LEU A 145 -25.85 13.00 28.52
N SER A 146 -27.18 13.08 28.65
CA SER A 146 -28.10 12.93 27.53
C SER A 146 -28.38 14.22 26.74
N LEU A 147 -28.00 15.39 27.27
CA LEU A 147 -28.28 16.67 26.64
C LEU A 147 -27.49 16.83 25.33
N GLY A 148 -28.22 17.01 24.23
CA GLY A 148 -27.64 17.25 22.90
C GLY A 148 -27.05 16.02 22.22
N LYS A 149 -27.29 14.81 22.75
CA LYS A 149 -26.80 13.54 22.18
C LYS A 149 -27.86 12.84 21.34
N THR A 150 -27.42 12.18 20.26
CA THR A 150 -28.32 11.35 19.43
C THR A 150 -28.65 10.05 20.16
N SER A 151 -29.75 9.41 19.82
CA SER A 151 -30.17 8.16 20.49
C SER A 151 -29.22 6.98 20.28
N GLU A 152 -28.37 7.01 19.25
CA GLU A 152 -27.26 6.06 19.08
C GLU A 152 -26.12 6.37 20.05
N GLN A 153 -25.74 7.65 20.18
CA GLN A 153 -24.76 8.08 21.17
C GLN A 153 -25.23 7.85 22.62
N LEU A 154 -26.54 7.94 22.88
CA LEU A 154 -27.11 7.59 24.18
C LEU A 154 -26.99 6.10 24.48
N VAL A 155 -27.12 5.24 23.47
CA VAL A 155 -26.87 3.80 23.59
C VAL A 155 -25.40 3.57 23.89
N ASP A 156 -24.48 4.24 23.20
CA ASP A 156 -23.04 4.10 23.45
C ASP A 156 -22.65 4.59 24.84
N ILE A 157 -23.23 5.68 25.33
CA ILE A 157 -23.03 6.16 26.70
C ILE A 157 -23.57 5.14 27.70
N LEU A 158 -24.77 4.57 27.47
CA LEU A 158 -25.31 3.52 28.32
C LEU A 158 -24.43 2.27 28.32
N ILE A 159 -24.02 1.84 27.13
CA ILE A 159 -23.13 0.71 26.95
C ILE A 159 -21.83 1.00 27.69
N ASN A 160 -21.21 2.16 27.51
CA ASN A 160 -19.98 2.53 28.20
C ASN A 160 -20.14 2.64 29.72
N GLU A 161 -21.25 3.17 30.24
CA GLU A 161 -21.47 3.22 31.69
C GLU A 161 -21.69 1.80 32.26
N ILE A 162 -22.45 0.96 31.56
CA ILE A 162 -22.67 -0.45 31.92
C ILE A 162 -21.38 -1.27 31.74
N ASN A 163 -20.55 -0.93 30.75
CA ASN A 163 -19.32 -1.61 30.35
C ASN A 163 -18.10 -1.16 31.16
N HIS A 164 -18.05 0.08 31.64
CA HIS A 164 -17.02 0.49 32.60
C HIS A 164 -17.22 -0.24 33.93
N GLU A 165 -18.44 -0.64 34.29
CA GLU A 165 -18.66 -1.57 35.41
C GLU A 165 -18.48 -3.06 35.04
N ASN A 166 -18.65 -3.49 33.77
CA ASN A 166 -18.70 -4.93 33.43
C ASN A 166 -17.81 -5.48 32.30
N MET A 167 -17.26 -4.69 31.37
CA MET A 167 -16.68 -5.19 30.11
C MET A 167 -15.20 -4.87 29.88
N GLU A 168 -14.64 -3.75 30.37
CA GLU A 168 -13.18 -3.50 30.24
C GLU A 168 -12.32 -4.55 30.94
N LYS A 169 -12.91 -5.29 31.89
CA LYS A 169 -12.28 -6.43 32.55
C LYS A 169 -12.71 -7.78 31.99
N LYS A 170 -13.63 -7.91 31.04
CA LYS A 170 -14.17 -9.23 30.70
C LYS A 170 -13.59 -9.80 29.41
N ASP A 171 -13.51 -9.07 28.31
CA ASP A 171 -13.17 -9.68 27.01
C ASP A 171 -11.68 -10.02 26.84
N THR A 172 -10.78 -9.15 27.29
CA THR A 172 -9.34 -9.46 27.37
C THR A 172 -9.02 -10.42 28.51
N GLU A 173 -9.75 -10.36 29.62
CA GLU A 173 -9.64 -11.31 30.74
C GLU A 173 -10.25 -12.67 30.37
N TYR A 174 -11.22 -12.81 29.46
CA TYR A 174 -11.75 -14.10 29.00
C TYR A 174 -10.66 -14.89 28.27
N PHE A 175 -9.96 -14.25 27.32
CA PHE A 175 -8.84 -14.89 26.61
C PHE A 175 -7.62 -15.07 27.51
N SER A 176 -7.25 -14.05 28.29
CA SER A 176 -6.12 -14.12 29.23
C SER A 176 -6.35 -15.14 30.36
N MET A 177 -7.58 -15.25 30.89
CA MET A 177 -7.95 -16.24 31.91
C MET A 177 -8.16 -17.63 31.31
N MET A 178 -8.55 -17.78 30.04
CA MET A 178 -8.58 -19.08 29.35
C MET A 178 -7.17 -19.60 29.06
N ILE A 179 -6.25 -18.72 28.65
CA ILE A 179 -4.82 -19.03 28.47
C ILE A 179 -4.14 -19.30 29.82
N ASN A 180 -4.36 -18.46 30.83
CA ASN A 180 -3.79 -18.64 32.17
C ASN A 180 -4.35 -19.85 32.92
N ASN A 181 -5.64 -20.18 32.78
CA ASN A 181 -6.19 -21.40 33.39
C ASN A 181 -5.68 -22.66 32.72
N LYS A 182 -5.38 -22.63 31.41
CA LYS A 182 -4.72 -23.75 30.75
C LYS A 182 -3.28 -23.93 31.25
N ASN A 183 -2.55 -22.83 31.45
CA ASN A 183 -1.22 -22.86 32.07
C ASN A 183 -1.25 -23.40 33.52
N LEU A 184 -2.37 -23.26 34.24
CA LEU A 184 -2.56 -23.83 35.59
C LEU A 184 -2.92 -25.34 35.58
N GLU A 185 -3.49 -25.84 34.48
CA GLU A 185 -3.90 -27.25 34.30
C GLU A 185 -2.88 -28.05 33.45
N GLU A 186 -1.58 -27.86 33.69
CA GLU A 186 -0.40 -28.52 33.06
C GLU A 186 -0.41 -30.06 33.00
N LYS A 187 -1.48 -30.74 33.41
CA LYS A 187 -1.53 -32.21 33.56
C LYS A 187 -2.48 -32.95 32.65
N THR A 188 -3.11 -32.30 31.67
CA THR A 188 -4.03 -33.01 30.80
C THR A 188 -3.70 -32.75 29.33
N ASN A 189 -3.42 -33.83 28.61
CA ASN A 189 -3.16 -33.86 27.17
C ASN A 189 -4.48 -33.68 26.39
N ILE A 190 -5.28 -32.70 26.80
CA ILE A 190 -6.61 -32.40 26.25
C ILE A 190 -6.41 -31.44 25.08
N LYS A 191 -7.04 -31.74 23.95
CA LYS A 191 -6.99 -30.87 22.78
C LYS A 191 -7.60 -29.51 23.12
N LEU A 192 -7.06 -28.44 22.54
CA LEU A 192 -7.58 -27.09 22.77
C LEU A 192 -9.09 -26.98 22.46
N THR A 193 -9.60 -27.71 21.46
CA THR A 193 -11.03 -27.82 21.15
C THR A 193 -11.86 -28.24 22.34
N ASP A 194 -11.44 -29.33 22.97
CA ASP A 194 -12.18 -30.02 24.01
C ASP A 194 -12.11 -29.18 25.29
N TYR A 195 -10.94 -28.58 25.54
CA TYR A 195 -10.74 -27.61 26.62
C TYR A 195 -11.66 -26.38 26.49
N VAL A 196 -11.70 -25.73 25.32
CA VAL A 196 -12.53 -24.53 25.11
C VAL A 196 -14.02 -24.87 25.27
N PHE A 197 -14.47 -26.00 24.72
CA PHE A 197 -15.85 -26.42 24.86
C PHE A 197 -16.22 -26.76 26.32
N ASP A 198 -15.35 -27.48 27.03
CA ASP A 198 -15.55 -27.82 28.44
C ASP A 198 -15.53 -26.57 29.32
N TYR A 199 -14.62 -25.64 29.04
CA TYR A 199 -14.52 -24.35 29.73
C TYR A 199 -15.80 -23.53 29.57
N LEU A 200 -16.29 -23.36 28.34
CA LEU A 200 -17.52 -22.61 28.08
C LEU A 200 -18.74 -23.29 28.71
N THR A 201 -18.82 -24.62 28.62
CA THR A 201 -19.92 -25.38 29.23
C THR A 201 -19.92 -25.27 30.76
N LYS A 202 -18.74 -25.31 31.39
CA LYS A 202 -18.57 -25.14 32.85
C LYS A 202 -18.80 -23.70 33.30
N ARG A 203 -18.45 -22.71 32.48
CA ARG A 203 -18.59 -21.29 32.84
C ARG A 203 -20.02 -20.79 32.75
N PHE A 204 -20.78 -21.25 31.74
CA PHE A 204 -22.15 -20.79 31.49
C PHE A 204 -23.23 -21.79 31.95
N ASN A 205 -22.84 -22.96 32.47
CA ASN A 205 -23.74 -24.03 32.92
C ASN A 205 -24.82 -24.43 31.88
N SER A 206 -24.60 -24.13 30.61
CA SER A 206 -25.51 -24.44 29.50
C SER A 206 -24.70 -24.77 28.26
N LYS A 207 -25.02 -25.92 27.64
CA LYS A 207 -24.40 -26.33 26.38
C LYS A 207 -24.87 -25.48 25.21
N GLU A 208 -26.11 -25.00 25.24
CA GLU A 208 -26.69 -24.18 24.15
C GLU A 208 -25.97 -22.84 24.04
N ILE A 209 -25.76 -22.16 25.17
CA ILE A 209 -25.02 -20.89 25.25
C ILE A 209 -23.56 -21.10 24.84
N ALA A 210 -22.93 -22.20 25.27
CA ALA A 210 -21.57 -22.53 24.86
C ALA A 210 -21.46 -22.71 23.33
N ILE A 211 -22.45 -23.33 22.69
CA ILE A 211 -22.48 -23.50 21.23
C ILE A 211 -22.64 -22.15 20.51
N GLU A 212 -23.53 -21.27 20.98
CA GLU A 212 -23.69 -19.92 20.42
C GLU A 212 -22.38 -19.10 20.53
N ILE A 213 -21.71 -19.17 21.68
CA ILE A 213 -20.41 -18.52 21.88
C ILE A 213 -19.35 -19.13 20.96
N CYS A 214 -19.33 -20.44 20.74
CA CYS A 214 -18.43 -21.06 19.77
C CYS A 214 -18.66 -20.55 18.35
N TYR A 215 -19.92 -20.31 17.94
CA TYR A 215 -20.21 -19.69 16.64
C TYR A 215 -19.73 -18.24 16.58
N ASN A 216 -19.88 -17.48 17.66
CA ASN A 216 -19.35 -16.12 17.75
C ASN A 216 -17.81 -16.10 17.70
N ILE A 217 -17.14 -17.03 18.38
CA ILE A 217 -15.68 -17.19 18.33
C ILE A 217 -15.24 -17.54 16.91
N LYS A 218 -15.94 -18.46 16.24
CA LYS A 218 -15.66 -18.81 14.83
C LYS A 218 -15.82 -17.61 13.90
N ASP A 219 -16.90 -16.85 14.05
CA ASP A 219 -17.15 -15.65 13.25
C ASP A 219 -16.09 -14.57 13.52
N ALA A 220 -15.72 -14.35 14.78
CA ALA A 220 -14.63 -13.45 15.15
C ALA A 220 -13.29 -13.89 14.54
N CYS A 221 -12.95 -15.18 14.63
CA CYS A 221 -11.72 -15.72 14.03
C CYS A 221 -11.69 -15.51 12.51
N ASN A 222 -12.83 -15.63 11.82
CA ASN A 222 -12.94 -15.37 10.38
C ASN A 222 -12.80 -13.88 10.06
N ARG A 223 -13.46 -12.99 10.81
CA ARG A 223 -13.39 -11.53 10.58
C ARG A 223 -11.99 -10.98 10.81
N TYR A 224 -11.29 -11.50 11.82
CA TYR A 224 -9.96 -11.06 12.18
C TYR A 224 -8.86 -12.03 11.73
N GLN A 225 -9.10 -12.81 10.68
CA GLN A 225 -8.13 -13.78 10.15
C GLN A 225 -6.81 -13.13 9.71
N ASN A 226 -6.83 -11.83 9.39
CA ASN A 226 -5.63 -11.06 9.06
C ASN A 226 -4.71 -10.85 10.27
N ARG A 227 -5.22 -10.97 11.51
CA ARG A 227 -4.41 -10.87 12.73
C ARG A 227 -3.75 -12.21 13.01
N TYR A 228 -2.44 -12.19 13.23
CA TYR A 228 -1.63 -13.40 13.35
C TYR A 228 -2.04 -14.25 14.57
N GLU A 229 -2.22 -13.62 15.73
CA GLU A 229 -2.54 -14.26 16.99
C GLU A 229 -3.88 -15.00 16.91
N ILE A 230 -4.86 -14.36 16.29
CA ILE A 230 -6.21 -14.91 16.10
C ILE A 230 -6.17 -16.05 15.07
N ASN A 231 -5.41 -15.90 14.00
CA ASN A 231 -5.26 -16.96 13.01
C ASN A 231 -4.51 -18.19 13.59
N LEU A 232 -3.44 -17.97 14.36
CA LEU A 232 -2.71 -19.03 15.05
C LEU A 232 -3.62 -19.76 16.04
N PHE A 233 -4.37 -19.01 16.87
CA PHE A 233 -5.36 -19.58 17.77
C PHE A 233 -6.40 -20.42 17.03
N TRP A 234 -6.95 -19.91 15.92
CA TRP A 234 -7.92 -20.62 15.10
C TRP A 234 -7.34 -21.89 14.47
N GLN A 235 -6.09 -21.85 14.01
CA GLN A 235 -5.39 -23.00 13.43
C GLN A 235 -5.10 -24.08 14.47
N ILE A 236 -4.73 -23.69 15.70
CA ILE A 236 -4.57 -24.63 16.82
C ILE A 236 -5.93 -25.20 17.23
N LEU A 237 -6.96 -24.35 17.32
CA LEU A 237 -8.32 -24.74 17.67
C LEU A 237 -8.92 -25.70 16.63
N THR A 238 -8.63 -25.53 15.34
CA THR A 238 -9.11 -26.45 14.30
C THR A 238 -8.24 -27.71 14.16
N GLY A 239 -7.13 -27.79 14.90
CA GLY A 239 -6.17 -28.89 14.83
C GLY A 239 -5.36 -28.91 13.53
N GLN A 240 -5.34 -27.81 12.78
CA GLN A 240 -4.46 -27.64 11.61
C GLN A 240 -2.99 -27.51 12.03
N ILE A 241 -2.77 -26.97 13.23
CA ILE A 241 -1.47 -26.66 13.79
C ILE A 241 -1.40 -27.20 15.23
N GLU A 242 -0.24 -27.72 15.64
CA GLU A 242 -0.02 -28.18 17.01
C GLU A 242 0.23 -27.01 17.97
N GLU A 243 -0.22 -27.11 19.21
CA GLU A 243 -0.01 -26.03 20.19
C GLU A 243 1.48 -25.72 20.47
N ASN A 244 2.34 -26.72 20.28
CA ASN A 244 3.79 -26.60 20.43
C ASN A 244 4.42 -25.50 19.55
N VAL A 245 3.76 -25.09 18.47
CA VAL A 245 4.24 -24.00 17.60
C VAL A 245 4.33 -22.69 18.40
N TYR A 246 3.29 -22.37 19.16
CA TYR A 246 3.25 -21.16 19.96
C TYR A 246 4.38 -21.15 21.00
N TYR A 247 4.55 -22.27 21.70
CA TYR A 247 5.60 -22.40 22.71
C TYR A 247 7.01 -22.34 22.11
N TYR A 248 7.21 -22.88 20.91
CA TYR A 248 8.48 -22.77 20.19
C TYR A 248 8.79 -21.30 19.85
N GLU A 249 7.83 -20.55 19.29
CA GLU A 249 8.03 -19.13 18.97
C GLU A 249 8.35 -18.30 20.21
N MET A 250 7.64 -18.54 21.32
CA MET A 250 7.90 -17.86 22.58
C MET A 250 9.29 -18.19 23.14
N LYS A 251 9.72 -19.45 23.02
CA LYS A 251 11.06 -19.87 23.44
C LYS A 251 12.15 -19.20 22.60
N GLU A 252 11.93 -19.04 21.30
CA GLU A 252 12.86 -18.36 20.41
C GLU A 252 12.99 -16.87 20.73
N PHE A 253 11.88 -16.18 21.00
CA PHE A 253 11.92 -14.79 21.47
C PHE A 253 12.66 -14.66 22.81
N ALA A 254 12.39 -15.56 23.75
CA ALA A 254 13.11 -15.60 25.03
C ALA A 254 14.61 -15.85 24.83
N ARG A 255 15.00 -16.70 23.87
CA ARG A 255 16.41 -16.98 23.54
C ARG A 255 17.12 -15.71 23.04
N ILE A 256 16.50 -14.96 22.13
CA ILE A 256 17.04 -13.70 21.62
C ILE A 256 17.16 -12.68 22.75
N LEU A 257 16.09 -12.48 23.53
CA LEU A 257 16.07 -11.52 24.64
C LEU A 257 17.14 -11.84 25.69
N GLN A 258 17.31 -13.12 26.06
CA GLN A 258 18.36 -13.56 26.98
C GLN A 258 19.77 -13.30 26.42
N TYR A 259 19.95 -13.44 25.11
CA TYR A 259 21.22 -13.15 24.46
C TYR A 259 21.55 -11.65 24.52
N LEU A 260 20.57 -10.79 24.20
CA LEU A 260 20.74 -9.34 24.27
C LEU A 260 21.00 -8.86 25.71
N ILE A 261 20.33 -9.43 26.72
CA ILE A 261 20.61 -9.14 28.13
C ILE A 261 22.05 -9.49 28.52
N LYS A 262 22.61 -10.60 28.00
CA LYS A 262 24.00 -10.99 28.26
C LYS A 262 25.01 -10.01 27.65
N LEU A 263 24.66 -9.36 26.55
CA LEU A 263 25.50 -8.35 25.89
C LEU A 263 25.45 -6.99 26.60
N CYS A 264 24.48 -6.75 27.48
CA CYS A 264 24.42 -5.51 28.26
C CYS A 264 25.59 -5.42 29.26
N PRO A 265 26.37 -4.32 29.24
CA PRO A 265 27.34 -4.06 30.29
C PRO A 265 26.60 -3.83 31.61
N HIS A 266 26.98 -4.54 32.68
CA HIS A 266 26.48 -4.30 34.03
C HIS A 266 26.99 -2.96 34.58
N SER A 267 26.46 -1.83 34.11
CA SER A 267 26.77 -0.52 34.67
C SER A 267 25.84 -0.21 35.85
N SER A 268 26.35 -0.46 37.06
CA SER A 268 26.01 0.19 38.32
C SER A 268 24.57 0.70 38.48
N SER A 269 23.72 -0.12 39.10
CA SER A 269 22.71 0.24 40.11
C SER A 269 22.19 1.69 40.11
N GLN A 270 21.56 2.17 39.02
CA GLN A 270 20.58 3.28 39.02
C GLN A 270 20.07 3.69 37.63
N SER A 271 20.50 3.04 36.55
CA SER A 271 19.88 3.20 35.23
C SER A 271 18.97 2.01 34.94
N LEU A 272 17.66 2.23 34.89
CA LEU A 272 16.67 1.28 34.37
C LEU A 272 16.72 1.14 32.82
N LEU A 273 17.72 1.72 32.16
CA LEU A 273 17.89 1.63 30.71
C LEU A 273 18.88 0.52 30.38
N SER A 274 18.33 -0.67 30.09
CA SER A 274 19.04 -1.77 29.42
C SER A 274 19.20 -1.40 27.94
N THR A 275 20.17 -0.55 27.64
CA THR A 275 20.48 -0.16 26.25
C THR A 275 21.67 -0.94 25.72
N ILE A 276 21.63 -1.27 24.44
CA ILE A 276 22.74 -1.83 23.66
C ILE A 276 22.98 -0.96 22.44
N ARG A 277 24.08 -1.15 21.70
CA ARG A 277 24.24 -0.45 20.42
C ARG A 277 23.52 -1.18 19.31
N TRP A 278 23.11 -0.47 18.26
CA TRP A 278 22.56 -1.09 17.05
C TRP A 278 23.53 -2.11 16.41
N SER A 279 24.83 -1.84 16.48
CA SER A 279 25.86 -2.79 16.01
C SER A 279 25.87 -4.08 16.84
N ASP A 280 25.62 -4.00 18.15
CA ASP A 280 25.58 -5.17 19.04
C ASP A 280 24.36 -6.06 18.72
N LEU A 281 23.22 -5.45 18.34
CA LEU A 281 22.04 -6.20 17.86
C LEU A 281 22.34 -6.93 16.56
N VAL A 282 23.02 -6.29 15.61
CA VAL A 282 23.40 -6.91 14.33
C VAL A 282 24.35 -8.08 14.56
N THR A 283 25.36 -7.92 15.42
CA THR A 283 26.26 -9.02 15.78
C THR A 283 25.51 -10.15 16.48
N ALA A 284 24.59 -9.84 17.39
CA ALA A 284 23.78 -10.84 18.08
C ALA A 284 22.93 -11.67 17.12
N LEU A 285 22.29 -11.02 16.13
CA LEU A 285 21.50 -11.73 15.13
C LEU A 285 22.36 -12.62 14.23
N HIS A 286 23.55 -12.16 13.82
CA HIS A 286 24.49 -12.99 13.05
C HIS A 286 25.03 -14.18 13.85
N GLU A 287 25.24 -14.03 15.16
CA GLU A 287 25.69 -15.11 16.03
C GLU A 287 24.59 -16.14 16.31
N LEU A 288 23.35 -15.69 16.52
CA LEU A 288 22.20 -16.57 16.73
C LEU A 288 21.74 -17.26 15.44
N TYR A 289 21.84 -16.56 14.30
CA TYR A 289 21.39 -17.06 12.99
C TYR A 289 22.47 -16.91 11.91
N PRO A 290 23.50 -17.77 11.92
CA PRO A 290 24.62 -17.70 10.97
C PRO A 290 24.22 -17.81 9.50
N ASN A 291 23.08 -18.47 9.23
CA ASN A 291 22.58 -18.73 7.88
C ASN A 291 21.80 -17.54 7.30
N TRP A 292 21.48 -16.52 8.10
CA TRP A 292 20.73 -15.36 7.64
C TRP A 292 21.61 -14.41 6.83
N THR A 293 21.10 -14.01 5.66
CA THR A 293 21.78 -13.02 4.82
C THR A 293 21.71 -11.64 5.46
N ASN A 294 22.66 -10.77 5.08
CA ASN A 294 22.66 -9.37 5.50
C ASN A 294 21.35 -8.65 5.13
N GLU A 295 20.69 -9.07 4.05
CA GLU A 295 19.39 -8.54 3.63
C GLU A 295 18.29 -8.90 4.64
N ARG A 296 18.22 -10.17 5.09
CA ARG A 296 17.26 -10.60 6.13
C ARG A 296 17.45 -9.82 7.43
N ILE A 297 18.70 -9.64 7.85
CA ILE A 297 19.04 -8.88 9.07
C ILE A 297 18.75 -7.39 8.89
N SER A 298 18.96 -6.82 7.70
CA SER A 298 18.61 -5.42 7.44
C SER A 298 17.11 -5.14 7.56
N LEU A 299 16.25 -6.10 7.15
CA LEU A 299 14.80 -5.98 7.33
C LEU A 299 14.41 -5.95 8.81
N LEU A 300 15.10 -6.75 9.64
CA LEU A 300 14.90 -6.75 11.09
C LEU A 300 15.30 -5.43 11.74
N ILE A 301 16.41 -4.82 11.27
CA ILE A 301 16.82 -3.49 11.75
C ILE A 301 15.75 -2.45 11.39
N ILE A 302 15.26 -2.45 10.15
CA ILE A 302 14.21 -1.52 9.72
C ILE A 302 12.93 -1.69 10.54
N ALA A 303 12.54 -2.93 10.86
CA ALA A 303 11.40 -3.21 11.71
C ALA A 303 11.61 -2.69 13.16
N ALA A 304 12.81 -2.90 13.72
CA ALA A 304 13.16 -2.37 15.04
C ALA A 304 13.20 -0.82 15.08
N GLU A 305 13.67 -0.17 14.01
CA GLU A 305 13.65 1.30 13.89
C GLU A 305 12.21 1.85 13.91
N ARG A 306 11.27 1.15 13.26
CA ARG A 306 9.85 1.52 13.23
C ARG A 306 9.19 1.36 14.59
N ASP A 307 9.40 0.23 15.25
CA ASP A 307 8.84 -0.04 16.59
C ASP A 307 9.31 1.00 17.61
N LEU A 308 10.59 1.36 17.59
CA LEU A 308 11.15 2.35 18.51
C LEU A 308 10.95 3.81 18.08
N LYS A 309 10.43 4.03 16.86
CA LYS A 309 10.35 5.35 16.21
C LYS A 309 11.71 6.09 16.27
N GLN A 310 12.79 5.34 16.14
CA GLN A 310 14.17 5.82 16.27
C GLN A 310 14.98 5.32 15.08
N SER A 311 15.73 6.20 14.43
CA SER A 311 16.66 5.78 13.38
C SER A 311 18.02 5.43 13.98
N SER A 312 18.58 4.31 13.51
CA SER A 312 19.97 3.90 13.78
C SER A 312 21.01 4.95 13.36
N LYS A 313 20.62 5.93 12.53
CA LYS A 313 21.46 7.07 12.10
C LYS A 313 21.45 8.24 13.09
N GLU A 314 20.42 8.37 13.91
CA GLU A 314 20.20 9.51 14.81
C GLU A 314 20.62 9.19 16.24
N ARG A 315 20.35 7.97 16.71
CA ARG A 315 20.68 7.51 18.06
C ARG A 315 21.32 6.13 17.99
N ASN A 316 22.55 6.02 18.50
CA ASN A 316 23.29 4.75 18.48
C ASN A 316 22.86 3.77 19.58
N ASP A 317 22.13 4.25 20.59
CA ASP A 317 21.68 3.46 21.73
C ASP A 317 20.26 2.93 21.47
N LEU A 318 20.07 1.63 21.70
CA LEU A 318 18.87 0.86 21.44
C LEU A 318 18.25 0.38 22.76
N GLU A 319 17.02 0.78 23.04
CA GLU A 319 16.22 0.30 24.17
C GLU A 319 15.52 -1.02 23.81
N PHE A 320 16.30 -2.10 23.71
CA PHE A 320 15.84 -3.36 23.12
C PHE A 320 14.68 -4.03 23.88
N LEU A 321 14.48 -3.78 25.18
CA LEU A 321 13.35 -4.35 25.92
C LEU A 321 11.99 -3.93 25.36
N LEU A 322 11.89 -2.71 24.83
CA LEU A 322 10.65 -2.19 24.21
C LEU A 322 10.29 -2.95 22.93
N LEU A 323 11.26 -3.62 22.28
CA LEU A 323 10.97 -4.48 21.11
C LEU A 323 10.24 -5.78 21.50
N PHE A 324 10.22 -6.12 22.78
CA PHE A 324 9.62 -7.36 23.30
C PHE A 324 8.36 -7.09 24.15
N THR A 325 7.90 -5.84 24.21
CA THR A 325 6.63 -5.50 24.88
C THR A 325 5.46 -5.56 23.91
N GLU A 326 4.31 -5.96 24.44
CA GLU A 326 3.03 -5.84 23.74
C GLU A 326 2.50 -4.41 23.87
N ASP A 327 1.76 -3.92 22.88
CA ASP A 327 1.05 -2.64 22.96
C ASP A 327 -0.22 -2.75 23.83
N ASP A 328 -0.92 -1.63 24.01
CA ASP A 328 -2.15 -1.57 24.83
C ASP A 328 -3.28 -2.49 24.30
N GLU A 329 -3.17 -2.97 23.05
CA GLU A 329 -4.09 -3.92 22.42
C GLU A 329 -3.60 -5.39 22.49
N GLY A 330 -2.43 -5.64 23.08
CA GLY A 330 -1.82 -6.97 23.17
C GLY A 330 -1.07 -7.40 21.89
N HIS A 331 -0.79 -6.47 20.98
CA HIS A 331 -0.05 -6.74 19.75
C HIS A 331 1.45 -6.68 19.95
N ILE A 332 2.12 -7.60 19.28
CA ILE A 332 3.57 -7.70 19.26
C ILE A 332 4.12 -6.81 18.14
N GLY A 333 5.21 -6.08 18.43
CA GLY A 333 5.88 -5.17 17.47
C GLY A 333 6.32 -5.80 16.14
N GLU A 334 6.55 -4.95 15.14
CA GLU A 334 6.95 -5.33 13.78
C GLU A 334 8.26 -6.13 13.76
N PHE A 335 9.18 -5.86 14.69
CA PHE A 335 10.44 -6.58 14.83
C PHE A 335 10.23 -8.08 15.07
N LEU A 336 9.43 -8.44 16.09
CA LEU A 336 9.16 -9.82 16.44
C LEU A 336 8.29 -10.52 15.38
N MET A 337 7.37 -9.78 14.75
CA MET A 337 6.63 -10.26 13.60
C MET A 337 7.54 -10.61 12.42
N THR A 338 8.55 -9.81 12.16
CA THR A 338 9.54 -10.06 11.11
C THR A 338 10.41 -11.27 11.44
N ILE A 339 10.82 -11.44 12.71
CA ILE A 339 11.55 -12.66 13.16
C ILE A 339 10.72 -13.92 12.89
N ARG A 340 9.44 -13.94 13.25
CA ARG A 340 8.54 -15.06 12.96
C ARG A 340 8.50 -15.40 11.48
N GLN A 341 8.37 -14.38 10.62
CA GLN A 341 8.34 -14.58 9.18
C GLN A 341 9.65 -15.18 8.66
N GLN A 342 10.81 -14.71 9.15
CA GLN A 342 12.10 -15.26 8.76
C GLN A 342 12.27 -16.71 9.23
N LEU A 343 11.91 -17.04 10.47
CA LEU A 343 11.93 -18.43 10.97
C LEU A 343 11.03 -19.35 10.15
N LYS A 344 9.86 -18.86 9.73
CA LYS A 344 8.95 -19.61 8.85
C LYS A 344 9.54 -19.85 7.47
N LEU A 345 10.21 -18.84 6.89
CA LEU A 345 10.90 -18.98 5.60
C LEU A 345 12.04 -19.98 5.69
N ASP A 346 12.89 -19.88 6.72
CA ASP A 346 13.98 -20.83 6.93
C ASP A 346 13.46 -22.28 7.05
N LYS A 347 12.35 -22.48 7.76
CA LYS A 347 11.69 -23.79 7.87
C LYS A 347 11.27 -24.31 6.50
N ILE A 348 10.66 -23.46 5.67
CA ILE A 348 10.22 -23.85 4.32
C ILE A 348 11.43 -24.21 3.47
N GLU A 349 12.48 -23.40 3.48
CA GLU A 349 13.73 -23.66 2.75
C GLU A 349 14.41 -24.96 3.21
N TYR A 350 14.38 -25.25 4.51
CA TYR A 350 14.91 -26.48 5.07
C TYR A 350 14.12 -27.71 4.59
N ILE A 351 12.79 -27.63 4.61
CA ILE A 351 11.92 -28.69 4.09
C ILE A 351 12.10 -28.86 2.58
N GLU A 352 12.24 -27.79 1.81
CA GLU A 352 12.49 -27.83 0.36
C GLU A 352 13.80 -28.54 0.03
N LYS A 353 14.88 -28.29 0.78
CA LYS A 353 16.15 -29.03 0.61
C LYS A 353 15.97 -30.53 0.86
N ILE A 354 15.17 -30.91 1.86
CA ILE A 354 14.87 -32.32 2.13
C ILE A 354 14.01 -32.90 1.01
N LYS A 355 13.03 -32.15 0.51
CA LYS A 355 12.21 -32.56 -0.64
C LYS A 355 13.09 -32.84 -1.85
N ASP A 356 13.98 -31.92 -2.21
CA ASP A 356 14.85 -32.05 -3.37
C ASP A 356 15.69 -33.33 -3.36
N LEU A 357 16.15 -33.76 -2.18
CA LEU A 357 16.89 -35.01 -2.01
C LEU A 357 16.01 -36.27 -2.08
N LEU A 358 14.73 -36.14 -1.80
CA LEU A 358 13.76 -37.23 -1.80
C LEU A 358 12.98 -37.33 -3.13
N ILE A 359 13.06 -36.33 -4.00
CA ILE A 359 12.44 -36.33 -5.34
C ILE A 359 12.94 -37.55 -6.13
N GLY A 360 12.01 -38.31 -6.69
CA GLY A 360 12.29 -39.50 -7.49
C GLY A 360 12.04 -40.83 -6.77
N TYR A 361 11.80 -40.81 -5.46
CA TYR A 361 11.37 -42.01 -4.71
C TYR A 361 9.85 -41.96 -4.46
N PRO A 362 9.04 -42.83 -5.09
CA PRO A 362 7.59 -42.87 -4.86
C PRO A 362 7.25 -43.31 -3.43
N LEU A 363 8.13 -44.12 -2.83
CA LEU A 363 7.99 -44.69 -1.51
C LEU A 363 9.31 -44.49 -0.75
N ILE A 364 9.28 -43.66 0.30
CA ILE A 364 10.47 -43.33 1.08
C ILE A 364 10.59 -44.31 2.26
N SER A 365 11.78 -44.91 2.42
CA SER A 365 12.14 -45.69 3.61
C SER A 365 12.75 -44.82 4.71
N ILE A 366 12.67 -45.28 5.96
CA ILE A 366 13.27 -44.62 7.13
C ILE A 366 14.76 -44.29 6.91
N ASN A 367 15.51 -45.20 6.28
CA ASN A 367 16.94 -44.99 6.01
C ASN A 367 17.18 -43.88 4.97
N GLN A 368 16.36 -43.80 3.94
CA GLN A 368 16.46 -42.75 2.91
C GLN A 368 16.09 -41.39 3.48
N PHE A 369 15.02 -41.32 4.30
CA PHE A 369 14.64 -40.11 5.01
C PHE A 369 15.76 -39.66 5.98
N LYS A 370 16.30 -40.61 6.74
CA LYS A 370 17.42 -40.35 7.67
C LYS A 370 18.64 -39.80 6.94
N GLN A 371 19.03 -40.39 5.81
CA GLN A 371 20.13 -39.91 4.99
C GLN A 371 19.86 -38.51 4.43
N ALA A 372 18.64 -38.23 3.96
CA ALA A 372 18.28 -36.91 3.46
C ALA A 372 18.40 -35.85 4.56
N VAL A 373 17.91 -36.14 5.78
CA VAL A 373 18.03 -35.21 6.92
C VAL A 373 19.49 -35.03 7.34
N GLU A 374 20.27 -36.11 7.47
CA GLU A 374 21.71 -36.04 7.84
C GLU A 374 22.56 -35.31 6.78
N LEU A 375 22.14 -35.31 5.51
CA LEU A 375 22.80 -34.55 4.44
C LEU A 375 22.48 -33.06 4.49
N VAL A 376 21.25 -32.69 4.85
CA VAL A 376 20.83 -31.28 4.97
C VAL A 376 21.31 -30.67 6.28
N ASP A 377 21.28 -31.45 7.37
CA ASP A 377 21.75 -31.06 8.70
C ASP A 377 22.66 -32.13 9.31
N PRO A 378 23.99 -31.99 9.13
CA PRO A 378 24.98 -32.90 9.70
C PRO A 378 25.10 -32.82 11.23
N HIS A 379 24.56 -31.76 11.86
CA HIS A 379 24.70 -31.49 13.29
C HIS A 379 23.47 -31.90 14.10
N ILE A 380 22.42 -32.42 13.46
CA ILE A 380 21.20 -32.86 14.12
C ILE A 380 21.48 -33.89 15.22
N SER A 381 20.85 -33.70 16.39
CA SER A 381 20.98 -34.66 17.48
C SER A 381 20.28 -35.98 17.14
N LYS A 382 20.80 -37.10 17.65
CA LYS A 382 20.18 -38.42 17.46
C LYS A 382 18.76 -38.47 18.03
N GLU A 383 18.49 -37.70 19.07
CA GLU A 383 17.18 -37.62 19.73
C GLU A 383 16.17 -36.88 18.83
N GLU A 384 16.55 -35.73 18.25
CA GLU A 384 15.71 -34.98 17.32
C GLU A 384 15.44 -35.74 16.03
N LEU A 385 16.47 -36.36 15.45
CA LEU A 385 16.33 -37.21 14.27
C LEU A 385 15.37 -38.38 14.53
N GLN A 386 15.44 -38.98 15.73
CA GLN A 386 14.51 -40.04 16.12
C GLN A 386 13.09 -39.50 16.30
N ARG A 387 12.91 -38.28 16.83
CA ARG A 387 11.60 -37.62 16.91
C ARG A 387 11.02 -37.40 15.51
N TYR A 388 11.80 -36.91 14.55
CA TYR A 388 11.36 -36.72 13.17
C TYR A 388 10.95 -38.04 12.53
N ILE A 389 11.72 -39.11 12.73
CA ILE A 389 11.39 -40.45 12.22
C ILE A 389 10.09 -40.96 12.87
N ASN A 390 9.98 -40.90 14.20
CA ASN A 390 8.79 -41.35 14.93
C ASN A 390 7.54 -40.60 14.46
N TRP A 391 7.69 -39.33 14.12
CA TRP A 391 6.62 -38.45 13.71
C TRP A 391 6.19 -38.68 12.25
N VAL A 392 7.15 -38.65 11.31
CA VAL A 392 6.89 -38.91 9.89
C VAL A 392 6.30 -40.30 9.68
N PHE A 393 6.80 -41.31 10.39
CA PHE A 393 6.39 -42.71 10.23
C PHE A 393 5.35 -43.21 11.26
N GLU A 394 4.98 -42.42 12.28
CA GLU A 394 4.07 -42.77 13.39
C GLU A 394 4.44 -44.05 14.17
N LEU A 395 5.71 -44.17 14.56
CA LEU A 395 6.20 -45.34 15.31
C LEU A 395 5.55 -45.49 16.70
N GLU A 396 5.04 -44.40 17.30
CA GLU A 396 4.46 -44.41 18.65
C GLU A 396 2.98 -44.85 18.71
N LYS A 397 2.20 -44.74 17.62
CA LYS A 397 0.78 -45.16 17.62
C LYS A 397 0.59 -46.66 17.49
N ILE A 398 1.60 -47.38 17.00
CA ILE A 398 1.54 -48.83 16.75
C ILE A 398 1.69 -49.61 18.07
N SER A 399 2.38 -49.07 19.07
CA SER A 399 2.59 -49.75 20.37
C SER A 399 1.35 -49.75 21.27
N LEU A 400 0.38 -48.86 21.04
CA LEU A 400 -0.83 -48.72 21.87
C LEU A 400 -2.06 -49.47 21.33
N THR A 401 -2.00 -50.07 20.13
CA THR A 401 -3.14 -50.79 19.52
C THR A 401 -3.03 -52.32 19.52
N SER A 402 -1.93 -52.89 20.02
CA SER A 402 -1.82 -54.34 20.22
C SER A 402 -2.16 -54.72 21.67
N ASN A 403 -3.45 -54.97 21.91
CA ASN A 403 -3.95 -55.71 23.06
C ASN A 403 -3.13 -57.00 23.27
N LYS A 404 -2.78 -57.25 24.53
CA LYS A 404 -1.75 -58.16 25.05
C LYS A 404 -1.96 -59.68 24.83
N GLU A 405 -2.84 -60.15 23.94
CA GLU A 405 -3.18 -61.58 23.86
C GLU A 405 -2.79 -62.31 22.56
N ALA A 406 -2.21 -61.64 21.57
CA ALA A 406 -1.81 -62.28 20.30
C ALA A 406 -0.29 -62.47 20.11
N ILE A 407 0.51 -62.25 21.16
CA ILE A 407 1.95 -61.91 21.03
C ILE A 407 2.90 -63.11 20.87
N LEU A 408 2.51 -64.38 21.03
CA LEU A 408 3.53 -65.46 21.08
C LEU A 408 3.73 -66.33 19.84
N SER A 409 2.89 -66.31 18.80
CA SER A 409 3.07 -67.21 17.64
C SER A 409 3.23 -66.54 16.28
N LYS A 410 2.99 -65.23 16.18
CA LYS A 410 3.13 -64.46 14.93
C LYS A 410 4.35 -63.54 14.90
N THR A 411 5.17 -63.53 15.95
CA THR A 411 6.16 -62.47 16.19
C THR A 411 7.45 -62.63 15.40
N ASN A 412 7.96 -63.82 15.11
CA ASN A 412 9.25 -63.91 14.41
C ASN A 412 9.19 -63.60 12.91
N GLU A 413 8.14 -64.00 12.20
CA GLU A 413 7.99 -63.70 10.76
C GLU A 413 7.50 -62.27 10.52
N ASN A 414 6.60 -61.74 11.37
CA ASN A 414 6.13 -60.36 11.22
C ASN A 414 7.15 -59.31 11.69
N ILE A 415 8.02 -59.60 12.65
CA ILE A 415 9.05 -58.63 13.08
C ILE A 415 10.14 -58.44 12.01
N GLN A 416 10.42 -59.44 11.17
CA GLN A 416 11.30 -59.26 10.00
C GLN A 416 10.61 -58.48 8.87
N LEU A 417 9.31 -58.69 8.64
CA LEU A 417 8.51 -57.93 7.65
C LEU A 417 8.23 -56.47 8.08
N ILE A 418 7.96 -56.23 9.37
CA ILE A 418 7.71 -54.89 9.94
C ILE A 418 8.99 -54.06 10.03
N LYS A 419 10.16 -54.69 10.17
CA LYS A 419 11.46 -54.02 10.06
C LYS A 419 11.87 -53.70 8.62
N GLN A 420 11.21 -54.27 7.61
CA GLN A 420 11.64 -54.12 6.21
C GLN A 420 10.87 -53.07 5.41
N ILE A 421 9.60 -52.74 5.68
CA ILE A 421 8.88 -51.78 4.84
C ILE A 421 7.83 -50.99 5.65
N GLN A 422 8.26 -49.96 6.39
CA GLN A 422 7.42 -48.76 6.54
C GLN A 422 7.86 -47.80 5.42
N LYS A 423 7.35 -48.08 4.22
CA LYS A 423 7.42 -47.14 3.11
C LYS A 423 6.17 -46.29 3.20
N ARG A 424 6.35 -44.96 3.19
CA ARG A 424 5.24 -44.01 3.07
C ARG A 424 5.36 -43.25 1.77
N ASP A 425 4.20 -42.84 1.29
CA ASP A 425 4.11 -42.07 0.06
C ASP A 425 4.79 -40.71 0.26
N PHE A 426 5.52 -40.29 -0.77
CA PHE A 426 6.26 -39.03 -0.79
C PHE A 426 5.38 -37.83 -0.43
N GLU A 427 4.16 -37.79 -0.96
CA GLU A 427 3.19 -36.71 -0.70
C GLU A 427 2.72 -36.68 0.76
N GLU A 428 2.53 -37.85 1.40
CA GLU A 428 2.14 -37.92 2.81
C GLU A 428 3.25 -37.44 3.73
N ILE A 429 4.51 -37.77 3.39
CA ILE A 429 5.70 -37.30 4.12
C ILE A 429 5.83 -35.78 4.00
N ILE A 430 5.63 -35.23 2.80
CA ILE A 430 5.70 -33.78 2.58
C ILE A 430 4.64 -33.01 3.36
N LEU A 431 3.37 -33.42 3.24
CA LEU A 431 2.26 -32.79 3.95
C LEU A 431 2.54 -32.77 5.45
N ARG A 432 3.13 -33.86 5.94
CA ARG A 432 3.58 -33.94 7.32
C ARG A 432 4.71 -32.92 7.58
N LEU A 433 5.85 -33.00 6.89
CA LEU A 433 6.97 -32.09 7.14
C LEU A 433 6.54 -30.61 7.19
N GLU A 434 5.62 -30.20 6.32
CA GLU A 434 5.04 -28.85 6.30
C GLU A 434 4.25 -28.50 7.57
N CYS A 435 3.47 -29.44 8.11
CA CYS A 435 2.65 -29.29 9.32
C CYS A 435 3.46 -29.28 10.64
N CYS A 436 4.70 -29.78 10.67
CA CYS A 436 5.44 -29.93 11.94
C CYS A 436 6.15 -28.64 12.36
N SER A 437 5.81 -28.02 13.49
CA SER A 437 6.58 -26.87 14.00
C SER A 437 7.96 -27.19 14.54
N CYS A 438 8.21 -28.44 14.91
CA CYS A 438 9.48 -28.86 15.50
C CYS A 438 10.60 -29.06 14.46
N PHE A 439 10.36 -28.74 13.19
CA PHE A 439 11.27 -29.03 12.08
C PHE A 439 12.40 -28.00 11.90
N MET A 440 12.64 -27.15 12.90
CA MET A 440 13.76 -26.22 12.98
C MET A 440 14.30 -26.25 14.42
N HIS A 441 15.63 -26.19 14.57
CA HIS A 441 16.40 -26.32 15.82
C HIS A 441 15.74 -25.70 17.06
#